data_AF-A0AAN9Z222-F1
#
_entry.id   AF-A0AAN9Z222-F1
#
_cell.length_a   1.000
_cell.length_b   1.000
_cell.length_c   1.000
_cell.angle_alpha   90.00
_cell.angle_beta   90.00
_cell.angle_gamma   90.00
#
_symmetry.space_group_name_H-M   'P 1'
#
loop_
_entity.id
_entity.type
_entity.pdbx_description
1 polymer ?
#
loop_
_entity_poly.entity_id
_entity_poly.type
_entity_poly.pdbx_seq_one_letter_code
_entity_poly.pdbx_strand_id
1 'polypeptide(L)'
;MPKRECPFDYDLLPQCKIHVGEKEINSGVMEEHNMKTVYERTMDLLFRRAKNVSNSIENREECATNSNSKLYKQMFLKSNGQLQSSGILLSQPLSECDSCKTPVKLCSSVSCDFCDRRLCPNCMYACTKCMDNFCSHCILKTYSGSGDAQVCISCVP
;
A
#
# COMPACT_ATOMS: atom_id res chain seq x y z
N MET A 1 55.71 53.76 -25.43
CA MET A 1 54.64 54.19 -24.48
C MET A 1 54.36 53.04 -23.54
N PRO A 2 54.46 53.20 -22.21
CA PRO A 2 54.07 52.15 -21.28
C PRO A 2 52.57 51.88 -21.41
N LYS A 3 52.16 50.61 -21.46
CA LYS A 3 50.74 50.23 -21.42
C LYS A 3 50.17 50.67 -20.08
N ARG A 4 48.99 51.29 -20.08
CA ARG A 4 48.29 51.68 -18.85
C ARG A 4 47.97 50.42 -18.04
N GLU A 5 48.22 50.47 -16.74
CA GLU A 5 47.87 49.39 -15.82
C GLU A 5 46.34 49.19 -15.82
N CYS A 6 45.90 47.93 -15.72
CA CYS A 6 44.49 47.56 -15.73
C CYS A 6 43.85 48.06 -14.42
N PRO A 7 42.84 48.95 -14.45
CA PRO A 7 42.24 49.53 -13.25
C PRO A 7 41.50 48.53 -12.35
N PHE A 8 41.34 47.28 -12.80
CA PHE A 8 40.54 46.25 -12.15
C PHE A 8 41.37 45.11 -11.54
N ASP A 9 42.70 45.21 -11.58
CA ASP A 9 43.58 44.12 -11.10
C ASP A 9 43.55 43.91 -9.57
N TYR A 10 43.08 44.89 -8.79
CA TYR A 10 43.15 44.85 -7.32
C TYR A 10 41.81 44.72 -6.58
N ASP A 11 40.67 44.97 -7.25
CA ASP A 11 39.35 45.07 -6.58
C ASP A 11 38.34 43.97 -6.96
N LEU A 12 38.76 42.96 -7.73
CA LEU A 12 37.89 41.83 -8.04
C LEU A 12 37.85 40.84 -6.88
N LEU A 13 37.04 41.12 -5.86
CA LEU A 13 36.54 40.06 -4.99
C LEU A 13 35.84 39.03 -5.91
N PRO A 14 36.26 37.75 -5.90
CA PRO A 14 35.62 36.76 -6.76
C PRO A 14 34.14 36.69 -6.40
N GLN A 15 33.26 36.92 -7.38
CA GLN A 15 31.83 36.70 -7.20
C GLN A 15 31.62 35.22 -6.90
N CYS A 16 31.43 34.89 -5.62
CA CYS A 16 31.13 33.54 -5.19
C CYS A 16 29.65 33.25 -5.46
N LYS A 17 29.39 32.24 -6.30
CA LYS A 17 28.05 31.67 -6.42
C LYS A 17 27.81 30.78 -5.20
N ILE A 18 26.74 31.05 -4.47
CA ILE A 18 26.28 30.22 -3.36
C ILE A 18 25.06 29.45 -3.85
N HIS A 19 25.06 28.14 -3.62
CA HIS A 19 23.88 27.33 -3.86
C HIS A 19 22.82 27.65 -2.80
N VAL A 20 21.63 28.05 -3.25
CA VAL A 20 20.47 28.28 -2.38
C VAL A 20 19.44 27.22 -2.72
N GLY A 21 19.13 26.36 -1.76
CA GLY A 21 18.12 25.32 -1.92
C GLY A 21 16.72 25.82 -1.59
N GLU A 22 15.74 24.97 -1.87
CA GLU A 22 14.32 25.28 -1.64
C GLU A 22 14.02 25.51 -0.15
N LYS A 23 14.73 24.82 0.74
CA LYS A 23 14.59 25.01 2.19
C LYS A 23 15.04 26.40 2.63
N GLU A 24 16.19 26.86 2.13
CA GLU A 24 16.70 28.20 2.41
C GLU A 24 15.77 29.29 1.86
N ILE A 25 15.14 29.04 0.70
CA ILE A 25 14.12 29.94 0.12
C ILE A 25 12.85 29.96 1.00
N ASN A 26 12.40 28.79 1.44
CA ASN A 26 11.19 28.66 2.25
C ASN A 26 11.34 29.25 3.65
N SER A 27 12.55 29.27 4.22
CA SER A 27 12.86 29.90 5.52
C SER A 27 13.42 31.33 5.38
N GLY A 28 13.33 31.93 4.19
CA GLY A 28 13.86 33.26 3.90
C GLY A 28 12.90 34.41 4.26
N VAL A 29 13.04 35.55 3.56
CA VAL A 29 12.29 36.80 3.83
C VAL A 29 10.76 36.62 3.77
N MET A 30 10.27 35.71 2.92
CA MET A 30 8.85 35.41 2.74
C MET A 30 8.45 34.09 3.41
N GLU A 31 9.08 33.76 4.54
CA GLU A 31 8.91 32.47 5.23
C GLU A 31 7.44 32.12 5.49
N GLU A 32 6.67 33.05 6.06
CA GLU A 32 5.27 32.78 6.43
C GLU A 32 4.42 32.32 5.24
N HIS A 33 4.53 33.03 4.11
CA HIS A 33 3.81 32.68 2.89
C HIS A 33 4.28 31.33 2.31
N ASN A 34 5.60 31.15 2.20
CA ASN A 34 6.18 29.95 1.60
C ASN A 34 5.89 28.70 2.43
N MET A 35 6.03 28.80 3.75
CA MET A 35 5.73 27.70 4.68
C MET A 35 4.23 27.39 4.73
N LYS A 36 3.36 28.38 4.57
CA LYS A 36 1.92 28.15 4.41
C LYS A 36 1.62 27.32 3.16
N THR A 37 2.23 27.66 2.02
CA THR A 37 2.06 26.87 0.78
C THR A 37 2.60 25.44 0.93
N VAL A 38 3.75 25.26 1.59
CA VAL A 38 4.30 23.92 1.89
C VAL A 38 3.34 23.13 2.77
N TYR A 39 2.78 23.75 3.80
CA TYR A 39 1.81 23.12 4.70
C TYR A 39 0.56 22.66 3.93
N GLU A 40 -0.07 23.56 3.15
CA GLU A 40 -1.27 23.25 2.38
C GLU A 40 -1.03 22.10 1.40
N ARG A 41 0.08 22.15 0.64
CA ARG A 41 0.47 21.08 -0.29
C ARG A 41 0.70 19.74 0.42
N THR A 42 1.34 19.77 1.59
CA THR A 42 1.61 18.56 2.37
C THR A 42 0.30 17.96 2.90
N MET A 43 -0.59 18.80 3.40
CA MET A 43 -1.91 18.41 3.88
C MET A 43 -2.74 17.74 2.77
N ASP A 44 -2.75 18.34 1.58
CA ASP A 44 -3.42 17.77 0.40
C ASP A 44 -2.86 16.40 0.00
N LEU A 45 -1.53 16.23 0.02
CA LEU A 45 -0.89 14.95 -0.30
C LEU A 45 -1.27 13.85 0.70
N LEU A 46 -1.32 14.19 1.99
CA LEU A 46 -1.70 13.25 3.04
C LEU A 46 -3.16 12.79 2.88
N PHE A 47 -4.10 13.73 2.71
CA PHE A 47 -5.51 13.38 2.56
C PHE A 47 -5.83 12.68 1.24
N ARG A 48 -5.20 13.09 0.13
CA ARG A 48 -5.38 12.43 -1.17
C ARG A 48 -4.98 10.96 -1.10
N ARG A 49 -3.85 10.64 -0.46
CA ARG A 49 -3.43 9.24 -0.28
C ARG A 49 -4.33 8.48 0.68
N ALA A 50 -4.76 9.09 1.79
CA ALA A 50 -5.68 8.46 2.74
C ALA A 50 -7.03 8.10 2.10
N LYS A 51 -7.58 8.98 1.25
CA LYS A 51 -8.84 8.74 0.52
C LYS A 51 -8.76 7.57 -0.47
N ASN A 52 -7.62 7.39 -1.13
CA ASN A 52 -7.43 6.25 -2.03
C ASN A 52 -7.45 4.91 -1.27
N VAL A 53 -7.01 4.90 -0.01
CA VAL A 53 -7.11 3.71 0.86
C VAL A 53 -8.55 3.46 1.28
N SER A 54 -9.32 4.48 1.69
CA SER A 54 -10.74 4.29 2.06
C SER A 54 -11.59 3.77 0.89
N ASN A 55 -11.40 4.32 -0.32
CA ASN A 55 -12.14 3.87 -1.51
C ASN A 55 -11.84 2.40 -1.87
N SER A 56 -10.64 1.90 -1.55
CA SER A 56 -10.29 0.48 -1.73
C SER A 56 -10.96 -0.44 -0.69
N ILE A 57 -11.38 0.12 0.45
CA ILE A 57 -12.07 -0.61 1.51
C ILE A 57 -13.58 -0.65 1.25
N GLU A 58 -14.17 0.46 0.76
CA GLU A 58 -15.62 0.57 0.46
C GLU A 58 -16.10 -0.34 -0.68
N ASN A 59 -15.20 -0.79 -1.57
CA ASN A 59 -15.52 -1.75 -2.64
C ASN A 59 -15.42 -3.23 -2.21
N ARG A 60 -15.28 -3.52 -0.91
CA ARG A 60 -15.26 -4.90 -0.40
C ARG A 60 -16.59 -5.17 0.28
N GLU A 61 -17.43 -5.99 -0.36
CA GLU A 61 -18.68 -6.50 0.20
C GLU A 61 -18.51 -6.84 1.69
N GLU A 62 -19.33 -6.19 2.51
CA GLU A 62 -19.33 -6.38 3.95
C GLU A 62 -19.89 -7.78 4.27
N CYS A 63 -19.01 -8.73 4.56
CA CYS A 63 -19.48 -9.98 5.18
C CYS A 63 -19.85 -9.70 6.63
N ALA A 64 -21.15 -9.66 6.88
CA ALA A 64 -21.74 -9.63 8.20
C ALA A 64 -21.40 -10.92 8.96
N THR A 65 -20.31 -10.93 9.72
CA THR A 65 -20.03 -11.98 10.69
C THR A 65 -20.35 -11.47 12.09
N ASN A 66 -21.45 -11.96 12.66
CA ASN A 66 -21.73 -11.92 14.09
C ASN A 66 -20.54 -12.53 14.84
N SER A 67 -19.64 -11.69 15.31
CA SER A 67 -18.52 -12.12 16.14
C SER A 67 -18.21 -11.02 17.13
N ASN A 68 -18.09 -11.41 18.40
CA ASN A 68 -17.72 -10.58 19.53
C ASN A 68 -16.34 -9.96 19.28
N SER A 69 -16.30 -8.87 18.52
CA SER A 69 -15.09 -8.16 18.18
C SER A 69 -14.64 -7.37 19.41
N LYS A 70 -13.40 -7.60 19.84
CA LYS A 70 -12.79 -6.81 20.91
C LYS A 70 -12.80 -5.34 20.48
N LEU A 71 -13.57 -4.52 21.19
CA LEU A 71 -13.70 -3.09 20.92
C LEU A 71 -12.40 -2.38 21.32
N TYR A 72 -11.47 -2.28 20.37
CA TYR A 72 -10.29 -1.45 20.55
C TYR A 72 -10.71 0.02 20.44
N LYS A 73 -10.45 0.81 21.49
CA LYS A 73 -10.66 2.25 21.48
C LYS A 73 -9.55 2.93 20.65
N GLN A 74 -9.73 2.97 19.33
CA GLN A 74 -8.81 3.66 18.42
C GLN A 74 -9.31 5.07 18.10
N MET A 75 -8.40 6.03 17.92
CA MET A 75 -8.73 7.38 17.48
C MET A 75 -8.79 7.43 15.94
N PHE A 76 -9.80 8.11 15.40
CA PHE A 76 -10.02 8.28 13.96
C PHE A 76 -9.61 9.69 13.53
N LEU A 77 -8.98 9.84 12.36
CA LEU A 77 -8.79 11.17 11.77
C LEU A 77 -10.06 11.60 11.05
N LYS A 78 -10.55 12.80 11.38
CA LYS A 78 -11.60 13.48 10.63
C LYS A 78 -11.04 14.07 9.32
N SER A 79 -11.95 14.42 8.41
CA SER A 79 -11.63 15.14 7.16
C SER A 79 -10.95 16.50 7.38
N ASN A 80 -11.07 17.08 8.57
CA ASN A 80 -10.39 18.31 8.98
C ASN A 80 -9.05 18.07 9.71
N GLY A 81 -8.56 16.83 9.75
CA GLY A 81 -7.29 16.46 10.39
C GLY A 81 -7.33 16.35 11.91
N GLN A 82 -8.49 16.59 12.54
CA GLN A 82 -8.65 16.43 13.98
C GLN A 82 -8.89 14.97 14.35
N LEU A 83 -8.42 14.57 15.54
CA LEU A 83 -8.66 13.24 16.07
C LEU A 83 -10.06 13.15 16.70
N GLN A 84 -10.74 12.03 16.47
CA GLN A 84 -12.03 11.67 17.05
C GLN A 84 -11.89 10.37 17.83
N SER A 85 -12.30 10.38 19.10
CA SER A 85 -12.25 9.21 19.99
C SER A 85 -13.38 8.20 19.78
N SER A 86 -14.32 8.50 18.88
CA SER A 86 -15.50 7.68 18.61
C SER A 86 -15.45 7.05 17.22
N GLY A 87 -15.36 5.73 17.19
CA GLY A 87 -15.61 4.91 16.01
C GLY A 87 -15.44 3.44 16.38
N ILE A 88 -16.22 2.57 15.76
CA ILE A 88 -16.15 1.13 15.99
C ILE A 88 -15.43 0.55 14.79
N LEU A 89 -14.18 0.16 14.98
CA LEU A 89 -13.46 -0.61 13.99
C LEU A 89 -13.84 -2.08 14.22
N LEU A 90 -14.77 -2.58 13.42
CA LEU A 90 -15.10 -4.00 13.41
C LEU A 90 -13.85 -4.73 12.87
N SER A 91 -13.02 -5.26 13.77
CA SER A 91 -11.94 -6.15 13.37
C SER A 91 -12.58 -7.39 12.78
N GLN A 92 -12.63 -7.48 11.45
CA GLN A 92 -13.02 -8.72 10.79
C GLN A 92 -12.03 -9.80 11.25
N PRO A 93 -12.51 -10.98 11.69
CA PRO A 93 -11.61 -12.06 12.08
C PRO A 93 -10.73 -12.41 10.87
N LEU A 94 -9.43 -12.16 11.01
CA LEU A 94 -8.43 -12.56 10.04
C LEU A 94 -8.04 -14.01 10.36
N SER A 95 -8.14 -14.88 9.37
CA SER A 95 -7.51 -16.21 9.39
C SER A 95 -6.20 -16.15 8.63
N GLU A 96 -5.31 -17.11 8.83
CA GLU A 96 -4.08 -17.23 8.04
C GLU A 96 -4.29 -18.24 6.92
N CYS A 97 -3.70 -17.97 5.75
CA CYS A 97 -3.60 -18.97 4.69
C CYS A 97 -2.66 -20.10 5.11
N ASP A 98 -3.09 -21.35 5.02
CA ASP A 98 -2.27 -22.50 5.40
C ASP A 98 -1.03 -22.67 4.51
N SER A 99 -1.07 -22.14 3.28
CA SER A 99 0.03 -22.23 2.32
C SER A 99 1.05 -21.09 2.43
N CYS A 100 0.62 -19.83 2.43
CA CYS A 100 1.53 -18.67 2.42
C CYS A 100 1.57 -17.88 3.73
N LYS A 101 0.78 -18.28 4.75
CA LYS A 101 0.69 -17.64 6.07
C LYS A 101 0.30 -16.15 6.04
N THR A 102 -0.17 -15.64 4.91
CA THR A 102 -0.69 -14.27 4.82
C THR A 102 -2.06 -14.19 5.48
N PRO A 103 -2.39 -13.08 6.15
CA PRO A 103 -3.73 -12.87 6.69
C PRO A 103 -4.77 -12.79 5.56
N VAL A 104 -5.84 -13.57 5.69
CA VAL A 104 -6.97 -13.66 4.77
C VAL A 104 -8.22 -13.29 5.55
N LYS A 105 -9.15 -12.55 4.92
CA LYS A 105 -10.44 -12.34 5.54
C LYS A 105 -11.17 -13.68 5.60
N LEU A 106 -11.78 -14.01 6.73
CA LEU A 106 -12.50 -15.28 6.90
C LEU A 106 -13.56 -15.54 5.82
N CYS A 107 -14.19 -14.49 5.28
CA CYS A 107 -15.15 -14.60 4.18
C CYS A 107 -14.55 -14.91 2.81
N SER A 108 -13.25 -14.67 2.63
CA SER A 108 -12.52 -14.88 1.38
C SER A 108 -11.62 -16.11 1.42
N SER A 109 -11.58 -16.83 2.54
CA SER A 109 -10.84 -18.08 2.64
C SER A 109 -11.68 -19.21 2.06
N VAL A 110 -11.17 -19.85 1.02
CA VAL A 110 -11.74 -21.07 0.45
C VAL A 110 -10.94 -22.26 0.99
N SER A 111 -11.64 -23.33 1.37
CA SER A 111 -11.00 -24.59 1.76
C SER A 111 -10.67 -25.42 0.52
N CYS A 112 -9.55 -26.13 0.55
CA CYS A 112 -9.24 -27.15 -0.44
C CYS A 112 -10.17 -28.35 -0.27
N ASP A 113 -10.83 -28.80 -1.34
CA ASP A 113 -11.80 -29.91 -1.30
C ASP A 113 -11.16 -31.29 -1.00
N PHE A 114 -9.82 -31.38 -0.94
CA PHE A 114 -9.08 -32.63 -0.75
C PHE A 114 -8.33 -32.73 0.58
N CYS A 115 -7.96 -31.60 1.18
CA CYS A 115 -7.15 -31.58 2.40
C CYS A 115 -7.65 -30.59 3.45
N ASP A 116 -8.80 -29.95 3.22
CA ASP A 116 -9.50 -29.00 4.09
C ASP A 116 -8.66 -27.78 4.54
N ARG A 117 -7.48 -27.58 3.94
CA ARG A 117 -6.61 -26.42 4.19
C ARG A 117 -7.28 -25.15 3.71
N ARG A 118 -7.18 -24.09 4.50
CA ARG A 118 -7.69 -22.76 4.18
C ARG A 118 -6.70 -22.00 3.31
N LEU A 119 -7.15 -21.54 2.15
CA LEU A 119 -6.31 -20.88 1.17
C LEU A 119 -6.79 -19.45 0.93
N CYS A 120 -5.84 -18.56 0.62
CA CYS A 120 -6.16 -17.28 0.02
C CYS A 120 -6.48 -17.46 -1.47
N PRO A 121 -7.17 -16.49 -2.10
CA PRO A 121 -7.48 -16.53 -3.54
C PRO A 121 -6.25 -16.72 -4.45
N ASN A 122 -5.05 -16.36 -3.98
CA ASN A 122 -3.81 -16.53 -4.74
C ASN A 122 -3.17 -17.92 -4.61
N CYS A 123 -3.52 -18.67 -3.55
CA CYS A 123 -2.99 -20.02 -3.31
C CYS A 123 -3.97 -21.13 -3.71
N MET A 124 -5.16 -20.75 -4.17
CA MET A 124 -6.20 -21.64 -4.65
C MET A 124 -6.06 -21.85 -6.15
N TYR A 125 -6.24 -23.09 -6.58
CA TYR A 125 -6.34 -23.48 -7.99
C TYR A 125 -7.69 -24.12 -8.25
N ALA A 126 -8.24 -23.94 -9.44
CA ALA A 126 -9.49 -24.56 -9.86
C ALA A 126 -9.20 -25.62 -10.92
N CYS A 127 -9.77 -26.81 -10.77
CA CYS A 127 -9.51 -27.90 -11.70
C CYS A 127 -10.24 -27.68 -13.03
N THR A 128 -9.51 -27.76 -14.14
CA THR A 128 -10.11 -27.64 -15.48
C THR A 128 -11.06 -28.79 -15.84
N LYS A 129 -11.03 -29.92 -15.12
CA LYS A 129 -11.90 -31.08 -15.36
C LYS A 129 -13.12 -31.14 -14.45
N CYS A 130 -12.93 -31.02 -13.14
CA CYS A 130 -14.02 -31.16 -12.16
C CYS A 130 -14.48 -29.84 -11.54
N MET A 131 -13.80 -28.72 -11.82
CA MET A 131 -14.07 -27.40 -11.25
C MET A 131 -13.88 -27.27 -9.73
N ASP A 132 -13.41 -28.32 -9.05
CA ASP A 132 -13.10 -28.27 -7.61
C ASP A 132 -11.87 -27.41 -7.31
N ASN A 133 -11.84 -26.86 -6.09
CA ASN A 133 -10.77 -26.01 -5.60
C ASN A 133 -9.72 -26.83 -4.85
N PHE A 134 -8.45 -26.68 -5.24
CA PHE A 134 -7.36 -27.43 -4.65
C PHE A 134 -6.13 -26.56 -4.34
N CYS A 135 -5.32 -27.02 -3.39
CA CYS A 135 -4.09 -26.33 -3.00
C CYS A 135 -2.90 -26.78 -3.86
N SER A 136 -1.77 -26.07 -3.76
CA SER A 136 -0.50 -26.44 -4.41
C SER A 136 0.05 -27.82 -4.01
N HIS A 137 -0.44 -28.43 -2.93
CA HIS A 137 -0.05 -29.78 -2.51
C HIS A 137 -1.00 -30.87 -3.05
N CYS A 138 -2.16 -30.48 -3.58
CA CYS A 138 -3.17 -31.37 -4.16
C CYS A 138 -3.09 -31.40 -5.69
N ILE A 139 -1.97 -30.95 -6.25
CA ILE A 139 -1.63 -31.04 -7.67
C ILE A 139 -0.57 -32.13 -7.87
N LEU A 140 -0.74 -32.99 -8.88
CA LEU A 140 0.35 -33.83 -9.37
C LEU A 140 0.96 -33.12 -10.58
N LYS A 141 2.26 -32.81 -10.52
CA LYS A 141 2.98 -32.21 -11.65
C LYS A 141 3.13 -33.26 -12.76
N THR A 142 2.25 -33.25 -13.74
CA THR A 142 2.43 -34.01 -14.98
C THR A 142 3.14 -33.14 -16.00
N TYR A 143 4.32 -33.55 -16.43
CA TYR A 143 5.09 -32.87 -17.49
C TYR A 143 4.54 -33.21 -18.88
N SER A 144 3.22 -33.17 -19.04
CA SER A 144 2.55 -33.42 -20.31
C SER A 144 2.58 -32.12 -21.11
N GLY A 145 3.29 -32.13 -22.25
CA GLY A 145 3.68 -30.94 -23.01
C GLY A 145 2.58 -30.10 -23.69
N SER A 146 1.41 -29.95 -23.06
CA SER A 146 0.28 -29.17 -23.60
C SER A 146 -0.30 -28.23 -22.54
N GLY A 147 0.27 -27.04 -22.41
CA GLY A 147 -0.32 -25.88 -21.71
C GLY A 147 -0.46 -26.02 -20.19
N ASP A 148 -0.47 -24.88 -19.50
CA ASP A 148 -0.56 -24.78 -18.03
C ASP A 148 -1.97 -25.14 -17.50
N ALA A 149 -2.48 -26.33 -17.83
CA ALA A 149 -3.75 -26.82 -17.32
C ALA A 149 -3.59 -27.31 -15.87
N GLN A 150 -4.25 -26.63 -14.93
CA GLN A 150 -4.26 -27.01 -13.51
C GLN A 150 -5.28 -28.13 -13.28
N VAL A 151 -4.80 -29.32 -12.94
CA VAL A 151 -5.63 -30.52 -12.72
C VAL A 151 -5.42 -31.04 -11.30
N CYS A 152 -6.52 -31.31 -10.57
CA CYS A 152 -6.45 -31.86 -9.22
C CYS A 152 -5.96 -33.32 -9.23
N ILE A 153 -5.42 -33.78 -8.10
CA ILE A 153 -4.89 -35.16 -7.94
C ILE A 153 -5.87 -36.26 -8.37
N SER A 154 -7.18 -36.07 -8.15
CA SER A 154 -8.20 -37.07 -8.51
C SER A 154 -8.54 -37.09 -10.00
N CYS A 155 -8.20 -36.04 -10.74
CA CYS A 155 -8.47 -35.91 -12.18
C CYS A 155 -7.24 -36.21 -13.05
N VAL A 156 -6.10 -36.50 -12.41
CA VAL A 156 -4.89 -36.97 -13.09
C VAL A 156 -5.09 -38.45 -13.46
N PRO A 157 -4.87 -38.84 -14.73
CA PRO A 157 -5.01 -40.22 -15.19
C PRO A 157 -3.99 -41.16 -14.57
#